data_AF-A0A937AN22-F1
#
_entry.id   AF-A0A937AN22-F1
#
_cell.length_a   1.000
_cell.length_b   1.000
_cell.length_c   1.000
_cell.angle_alpha   90.00
_cell.angle_beta   90.00
_cell.angle_gamma   90.00
#
_symmetry.space_group_name_H-M   'P 1'
#
loop_
_entity.id
_entity.type
_entity.pdbx_description
1 polymer ?
#
loop_
_entity_poly.entity_id
_entity_poly.type
_entity_poly.pdbx_seq_one_letter_code
_entity_poly.pdbx_strand_id
1 'polypeptide(L)'
;MSFGTFSYPTPANEPVNSYAPGTPEKAALKKAIADLKKKTLDIPMYIGGKAVKTGKKVAIHPPHEIAHTLGHFHAGEEKHVNQAIDAALKAKDAWTSMSWENRAHIFLKAADLLATKYRYLMNASTMLGQSKNAYQSEIDSTCELIDFLRFNVHFLSEIYKQQPVSAPGMHNRMEWRALEGFVLAVTPFNFTAIGGNLPTSAAMCGNVVVWKPANTQIYSAQLFMRILKEAGLPDGVINLIYVDGPTIGKVCFNHPEFAGVHFTGSTGVFNNMWKVIGENISKYRSYPRIVGETGGKDFVIAHASANVDAVVTALARGAFEYQGQKCSAASRAYLPDNIAA
;
A
#
# COMPACT_ATOMS: atom_id res chain seq x y z
N MET A 1 3.03 -17.20 -26.54
CA MET A 1 1.71 -17.86 -26.60
C MET A 1 1.45 -18.52 -25.27
N SER A 2 0.28 -18.27 -24.67
CA SER A 2 -0.18 -18.98 -23.47
C SER A 2 -0.91 -20.24 -23.94
N PHE A 3 -0.52 -21.41 -23.44
CA PHE A 3 -1.06 -22.71 -23.86
C PHE A 3 -2.33 -23.13 -23.09
N GLY A 4 -2.87 -22.26 -22.22
CA GLY A 4 -4.04 -22.58 -21.38
C GLY A 4 -4.82 -21.35 -20.92
N THR A 5 -6.05 -21.59 -20.47
CA THR A 5 -6.87 -20.61 -19.76
C THR A 5 -6.55 -20.67 -18.26
N PHE A 6 -6.16 -19.55 -17.69
CA PHE A 6 -5.82 -19.46 -16.27
C PHE A 6 -6.93 -18.73 -15.51
N SER A 7 -7.35 -19.32 -14.40
CA SER A 7 -8.37 -18.75 -13.53
C SER A 7 -7.89 -18.87 -12.09
N TYR A 8 -7.95 -17.77 -11.34
CA TYR A 8 -7.71 -17.77 -9.91
C TYR A 8 -9.06 -17.80 -9.19
N PRO A 9 -9.36 -18.83 -8.39
CA PRO A 9 -10.63 -18.92 -7.67
C PRO A 9 -10.77 -17.76 -6.68
N THR A 10 -12.01 -17.47 -6.28
CA THR A 10 -12.27 -16.46 -5.25
C THR A 10 -11.53 -16.85 -3.97
N PRO A 11 -10.61 -16.00 -3.47
CA PRO A 11 -9.86 -16.30 -2.25
C PRO A 11 -10.75 -16.16 -1.02
N ALA A 12 -10.38 -16.84 0.06
CA ALA A 12 -10.92 -16.56 1.39
C ALA A 12 -10.12 -15.42 2.04
N ASN A 13 -10.79 -14.64 2.90
CA ASN A 13 -10.11 -13.66 3.74
C ASN A 13 -9.12 -14.34 4.69
N GLU A 14 -7.98 -13.69 4.89
CA GLU A 14 -6.96 -14.16 5.81
C GLU A 14 -7.48 -14.13 7.26
N PRO A 15 -7.39 -15.24 8.01
CA PRO A 15 -7.84 -15.29 9.41
C PRO A 15 -7.09 -14.28 10.28
N VAL A 16 -7.82 -13.63 11.19
CA VAL A 16 -7.26 -12.69 12.17
C VAL A 16 -6.79 -13.46 13.39
N ASN A 17 -5.49 -13.41 13.71
CA ASN A 17 -4.97 -14.05 14.92
C ASN A 17 -5.39 -13.29 16.18
N SER A 18 -5.71 -14.05 17.24
CA SER A 18 -6.26 -13.49 18.49
C SER A 18 -5.23 -12.77 19.36
N TYR A 19 -3.99 -13.28 19.40
CA TYR A 19 -2.96 -12.85 20.36
C TYR A 19 -3.41 -12.93 21.84
N ALA A 20 -4.32 -13.86 22.14
CA ALA A 20 -4.80 -14.12 23.49
C ALA A 20 -3.65 -14.60 24.43
N PRO A 21 -3.81 -14.49 25.76
CA PRO A 21 -2.83 -15.04 26.69
C PRO A 21 -2.51 -16.52 26.42
N GLY A 22 -1.22 -16.88 26.43
CA GLY A 22 -0.76 -18.26 26.24
C GLY A 22 -0.64 -18.74 24.80
N THR A 23 -1.09 -17.96 23.81
CA THR A 23 -1.08 -18.41 22.42
C THR A 23 0.30 -18.28 21.75
N PRO A 24 0.64 -19.17 20.79
CA PRO A 24 1.93 -19.12 20.10
C PRO A 24 2.14 -17.82 19.30
N GLU A 25 1.08 -17.25 18.70
CA GLU A 25 1.17 -15.99 17.96
C GLU A 25 1.60 -14.83 18.88
N LYS A 26 1.15 -14.82 20.14
CA LYS A 26 1.53 -13.78 21.12
C LYS A 26 3.01 -13.89 21.48
N ALA A 27 3.50 -15.11 21.69
CA ALA A 27 4.91 -15.36 21.96
C ALA A 27 5.78 -14.94 20.76
N ALA A 28 5.39 -15.31 19.53
CA ALA A 28 6.10 -14.98 18.32
C ALA A 28 6.14 -13.46 18.05
N LEU A 29 5.01 -12.76 18.25
CA LEU A 29 4.94 -11.30 18.11
C LEU A 29 5.81 -10.57 19.13
N LYS A 30 5.75 -10.98 20.42
CA LYS A 30 6.63 -10.41 21.46
C LYS A 30 8.11 -10.59 21.12
N LYS A 31 8.48 -11.79 20.65
CA LYS A 31 9.84 -12.07 20.20
C LYS A 31 10.24 -11.15 19.05
N ALA A 32 9.39 -10.99 18.04
CA ALA A 32 9.65 -10.12 16.89
C ALA A 32 9.84 -8.64 17.31
N ILE A 33 9.00 -8.12 18.22
CA ILE A 33 9.14 -6.76 18.78
C ILE A 33 10.48 -6.61 19.50
N ALA A 34 10.82 -7.55 20.39
CA ALA A 34 12.08 -7.52 21.12
C ALA A 34 13.31 -7.60 20.20
N ASP A 35 13.25 -8.45 19.16
CA ASP A 35 14.33 -8.61 18.19
C ASP A 35 14.51 -7.37 17.32
N LEU A 36 13.43 -6.65 16.99
CA LEU A 36 13.50 -5.38 16.26
C LEU A 36 14.05 -4.25 17.14
N LYS A 37 13.63 -4.15 18.41
CA LYS A 37 14.14 -3.14 19.36
C LYS A 37 15.62 -3.30 19.72
N LYS A 38 16.20 -4.50 19.52
CA LYS A 38 17.65 -4.75 19.70
C LYS A 38 18.50 -4.24 18.54
N LYS A 39 17.88 -3.86 17.41
CA LYS A 39 18.58 -3.49 16.18
C LYS A 39 18.33 -2.03 15.86
N THR A 40 19.35 -1.37 15.37
CA THR A 40 19.22 -0.05 14.72
C THR A 40 19.35 -0.26 13.22
N LEU A 41 18.25 -0.11 12.48
CA LEU A 41 18.25 -0.34 11.03
C LEU A 41 18.86 0.85 10.27
N ASP A 42 19.59 0.56 9.21
CA ASP A 42 20.11 1.53 8.25
C ASP A 42 19.36 1.31 6.92
N ILE A 43 18.30 2.10 6.69
CA ILE A 43 17.26 1.83 5.69
C ILE A 43 17.55 2.58 4.38
N PRO A 44 17.93 1.89 3.29
CA PRO A 44 18.18 2.50 1.99
C PRO A 44 16.87 2.69 1.21
N MET A 45 16.93 3.51 0.16
CA MET A 45 15.97 3.44 -0.94
C MET A 45 16.24 2.20 -1.80
N TYR A 46 15.26 1.75 -2.57
CA TYR A 46 15.42 0.66 -3.54
C TYR A 46 15.09 1.18 -4.94
N ILE A 47 16.13 1.41 -5.77
CA ILE A 47 16.01 1.97 -7.12
C ILE A 47 16.62 0.98 -8.11
N GLY A 48 15.85 0.52 -9.09
CA GLY A 48 16.30 -0.50 -10.05
C GLY A 48 16.85 -1.75 -9.36
N GLY A 49 16.24 -2.12 -8.23
CA GLY A 49 16.68 -3.24 -7.40
C GLY A 49 17.82 -2.98 -6.43
N LYS A 50 18.57 -1.89 -6.60
CA LYS A 50 19.76 -1.57 -5.81
C LYS A 50 19.41 -0.79 -4.55
N ALA A 51 20.08 -1.12 -3.46
CA ALA A 51 20.03 -0.34 -2.23
C ALA A 51 20.81 0.96 -2.40
N VAL A 52 20.13 2.12 -2.35
CA VAL A 52 20.72 3.44 -2.51
C VAL A 52 20.76 4.17 -1.16
N LYS A 53 21.95 4.60 -0.75
CA LYS A 53 22.21 5.31 0.50
C LYS A 53 22.78 6.70 0.20
N THR A 54 22.17 7.73 0.76
CA THR A 54 22.56 9.13 0.51
C THR A 54 23.51 9.71 1.56
N GLY A 55 23.73 9.00 2.66
CA GLY A 55 24.38 9.55 3.86
C GLY A 55 23.51 10.55 4.66
N LYS A 56 22.51 11.19 4.05
CA LYS A 56 21.53 12.06 4.74
C LYS A 56 20.54 11.22 5.54
N LYS A 57 20.92 10.90 6.78
CA LYS A 57 20.16 10.04 7.69
C LYS A 57 19.08 10.82 8.43
N VAL A 58 17.87 10.26 8.47
CA VAL A 58 16.76 10.75 9.28
C VAL A 58 16.32 9.63 10.23
N ALA A 59 16.30 9.92 11.52
CA ALA A 59 15.97 8.94 12.54
C ALA A 59 14.50 8.53 12.50
N ILE A 60 14.25 7.27 12.86
CA ILE A 60 12.92 6.68 13.02
C ILE A 60 12.75 6.28 14.47
N HIS A 61 11.67 6.74 15.07
CA HIS A 61 11.32 6.49 16.46
C HIS A 61 9.92 5.88 16.54
N PRO A 62 9.66 4.97 17.50
CA PRO A 62 8.30 4.58 17.79
C PRO A 62 7.50 5.78 18.30
N PRO A 63 6.29 6.07 17.77
CA PRO A 63 5.51 7.21 18.25
C PRO A 63 5.16 7.15 19.74
N HIS A 64 5.05 5.95 20.32
CA HIS A 64 4.80 5.71 21.75
C HIS A 64 6.07 5.70 22.62
N GLU A 65 7.27 5.79 22.02
CA GLU A 65 8.55 5.69 22.72
C GLU A 65 9.62 6.50 21.99
N ILE A 66 9.41 7.81 21.85
CA ILE A 66 10.23 8.69 20.99
C ILE A 66 11.72 8.74 21.37
N ALA A 67 12.07 8.36 22.60
CA ALA A 67 13.46 8.27 23.05
C ALA A 67 14.20 7.06 22.44
N HIS A 68 13.48 6.02 22.00
CA HIS A 68 14.08 4.85 21.37
C HIS A 68 14.28 5.08 19.87
N THR A 69 15.45 4.71 19.34
CA THR A 69 15.76 4.84 17.91
C THR A 69 15.71 3.48 17.23
N LEU A 70 14.71 3.26 16.37
CA LEU A 70 14.56 2.03 15.58
C LEU A 70 15.57 1.92 14.44
N GLY A 71 16.05 3.07 13.96
CA GLY A 71 16.91 3.13 12.79
C GLY A 71 16.96 4.52 12.17
N HIS A 72 17.59 4.58 11.01
CA HIS A 72 17.63 5.76 10.17
C HIS A 72 17.29 5.37 8.74
N PHE A 73 16.54 6.22 8.04
CA PHE A 73 16.41 6.11 6.59
C PHE A 73 17.27 7.16 5.87
N HIS A 74 17.65 6.85 4.64
CA HIS A 74 18.38 7.76 3.77
C HIS A 74 17.41 8.65 2.99
N ALA A 75 17.32 9.93 3.39
CA ALA A 75 16.52 10.91 2.68
C ALA A 75 17.11 11.16 1.29
N GLY A 76 16.26 11.04 0.27
CA GLY A 76 16.58 11.31 -1.12
C GLY A 76 16.48 12.79 -1.49
N GLU A 77 16.63 13.06 -2.77
CA GLU A 77 16.58 14.38 -3.40
C GLU A 77 16.12 14.20 -4.85
N GLU A 78 15.97 15.29 -5.60
CA GLU A 78 15.47 15.31 -6.98
C GLU A 78 16.15 14.27 -7.89
N LYS A 79 17.48 14.10 -7.81
CA LYS A 79 18.21 13.11 -8.62
C LYS A 79 17.73 11.67 -8.40
N HIS A 80 17.32 11.31 -7.18
CA HIS A 80 16.85 9.96 -6.86
C HIS A 80 15.45 9.71 -7.42
N VAL A 81 14.64 10.76 -7.58
CA VAL A 81 13.33 10.67 -8.26
C VAL A 81 13.55 10.35 -9.74
N ASN A 82 14.44 11.08 -10.41
CA ASN A 82 14.81 10.81 -11.81
C ASN A 82 15.36 9.39 -11.99
N GLN A 83 16.29 8.95 -11.13
CA GLN A 83 16.82 7.58 -11.16
C GLN A 83 15.72 6.52 -10.99
N ALA A 84 14.71 6.77 -10.15
CA ALA A 84 13.59 5.87 -9.96
C ALA A 84 12.66 5.82 -11.18
N ILE A 85 12.41 6.97 -11.82
CA ILE A 85 11.64 7.04 -13.08
C ILE A 85 12.39 6.28 -14.18
N ASP A 86 13.69 6.55 -14.37
CA ASP A 86 14.52 5.87 -15.37
C ASP A 86 14.53 4.36 -15.17
N ALA A 87 14.69 3.90 -13.91
CA ALA A 87 14.65 2.50 -13.56
C ALA A 87 13.27 1.86 -13.82
N ALA A 88 12.19 2.57 -13.51
CA ALA A 88 10.82 2.13 -13.79
C ALA A 88 10.61 1.96 -15.31
N LEU A 89 10.90 3.01 -16.09
CA LEU A 89 10.71 2.99 -17.54
C LEU A 89 11.58 1.92 -18.22
N LYS A 90 12.81 1.70 -17.74
CA LYS A 90 13.69 0.63 -18.23
C LYS A 90 13.12 -0.78 -17.98
N ALA A 91 12.41 -1.00 -16.87
CA ALA A 91 11.81 -2.29 -16.55
C ALA A 91 10.48 -2.55 -17.26
N LYS A 92 9.87 -1.51 -17.84
CA LYS A 92 8.49 -1.50 -18.34
C LYS A 92 8.22 -2.55 -19.40
N ASP A 93 9.03 -2.62 -20.45
CA ASP A 93 8.76 -3.48 -21.61
C ASP A 93 8.81 -4.96 -21.22
N ALA A 94 9.82 -5.35 -20.45
CA ALA A 94 9.97 -6.71 -19.95
C ALA A 94 8.84 -7.09 -18.97
N TRP A 95 8.44 -6.17 -18.08
CA TRP A 95 7.36 -6.41 -17.12
C TRP A 95 5.99 -6.53 -17.79
N THR A 96 5.71 -5.65 -18.75
CA THR A 96 4.44 -5.66 -19.50
C THR A 96 4.34 -6.91 -20.37
N SER A 97 5.46 -7.35 -20.96
CA SER A 97 5.56 -8.55 -21.80
C SER A 97 5.52 -9.86 -21.02
N MET A 98 5.79 -9.84 -19.71
CA MET A 98 5.61 -11.01 -18.85
C MET A 98 4.14 -11.44 -18.90
N SER A 99 3.88 -12.75 -18.98
CA SER A 99 2.50 -13.24 -18.95
C SER A 99 1.83 -12.83 -17.63
N TRP A 100 0.55 -12.48 -17.68
CA TRP A 100 -0.13 -11.90 -16.52
C TRP A 100 -0.23 -12.89 -15.35
N GLU A 101 -0.23 -14.20 -15.62
CA GLU A 101 -0.22 -15.26 -14.63
C GLU A 101 1.10 -15.30 -13.85
N ASN A 102 2.22 -15.13 -14.56
CA ASN A 102 3.54 -15.03 -13.93
C ASN A 102 3.66 -13.75 -13.10
N ARG A 103 3.07 -12.64 -13.57
CA ARG A 103 2.93 -11.44 -12.73
C ARG A 103 2.11 -11.73 -11.48
N ALA A 104 0.94 -12.36 -11.62
CA ALA A 104 0.04 -12.69 -10.51
C ALA A 104 0.72 -13.58 -9.45
N HIS A 105 1.49 -14.60 -9.87
CA HIS A 105 2.20 -15.49 -8.96
C HIS A 105 3.18 -14.78 -8.02
N ILE A 106 3.81 -13.68 -8.45
CA ILE A 106 4.70 -12.89 -7.58
C ILE A 106 3.92 -12.33 -6.40
N PHE A 107 2.71 -11.80 -6.63
CA PHE A 107 1.91 -11.20 -5.57
C PHE A 107 1.24 -12.25 -4.67
N LEU A 108 0.83 -13.39 -5.23
CA LEU A 108 0.38 -14.53 -4.43
C LEU A 108 1.50 -15.07 -3.53
N LYS A 109 2.73 -15.20 -4.05
CA LYS A 109 3.89 -15.57 -3.24
C LYS A 109 4.20 -14.55 -2.15
N ALA A 110 4.06 -13.25 -2.44
CA ALA A 110 4.20 -12.20 -1.43
C ALA A 110 3.14 -12.32 -0.31
N ALA A 111 1.90 -12.65 -0.68
CA ALA A 111 0.82 -12.92 0.27
C ALA A 111 1.14 -14.12 1.17
N ASP A 112 1.65 -15.22 0.62
CA ASP A 112 2.02 -16.41 1.42
C ASP A 112 3.23 -16.15 2.33
N LEU A 113 4.21 -15.38 1.84
CA LEU A 113 5.34 -14.93 2.65
C LEU A 113 4.88 -14.06 3.84
N LEU A 114 3.91 -13.18 3.63
CA LEU A 114 3.27 -12.40 4.70
C LEU A 114 2.47 -13.27 5.66
N ALA A 115 1.70 -14.24 5.15
CA ALA A 115 0.87 -15.11 5.97
C ALA A 115 1.71 -16.02 6.88
N THR A 116 2.93 -16.36 6.46
CA THR A 116 3.82 -17.32 7.13
C THR A 116 5.09 -16.66 7.68
N LYS A 117 6.18 -16.71 6.91
CA LYS A 117 7.55 -16.33 7.29
C LYS A 117 7.65 -14.93 7.91
N TYR A 118 6.89 -13.97 7.40
CA TYR A 118 7.01 -12.56 7.76
C TYR A 118 5.89 -12.04 8.65
N ARG A 119 4.84 -12.81 8.94
CA ARG A 119 3.62 -12.32 9.62
C ARG A 119 3.93 -11.50 10.86
N TYR A 120 4.66 -12.09 11.80
CA TYR A 120 4.97 -11.46 13.09
C TYR A 120 6.01 -10.34 12.96
N LEU A 121 6.91 -10.43 11.98
CA LEU A 121 7.88 -9.36 11.72
C LEU A 121 7.20 -8.13 11.11
N MET A 122 6.24 -8.32 10.21
CA MET A 122 5.45 -7.25 9.62
C MET A 122 4.57 -6.59 10.68
N ASN A 123 3.92 -7.37 11.53
CA ASN A 123 3.16 -6.83 12.66
C ASN A 123 4.04 -6.03 13.62
N ALA A 124 5.17 -6.60 14.07
CA ALA A 124 6.08 -5.90 14.95
C ALA A 124 6.61 -4.60 14.33
N SER A 125 6.92 -4.61 13.02
CA SER A 125 7.36 -3.42 12.29
C SER A 125 6.29 -2.33 12.25
N THR A 126 5.04 -2.69 11.95
CA THR A 126 3.91 -1.75 11.92
C THR A 126 3.57 -1.23 13.31
N MET A 127 3.57 -2.10 14.33
CA MET A 127 3.35 -1.68 15.73
C MET A 127 4.41 -0.67 16.16
N LEU A 128 5.69 -0.94 15.92
CA LEU A 128 6.78 -0.05 16.31
C LEU A 128 6.79 1.24 15.49
N GLY A 129 6.72 1.17 14.17
CA GLY A 129 6.80 2.35 13.29
C GLY A 129 5.57 3.25 13.33
N GLN A 130 4.38 2.69 13.50
CA GLN A 130 3.10 3.41 13.36
C GLN A 130 2.28 3.43 14.65
N SER A 131 2.77 2.85 15.75
CA SER A 131 2.12 2.80 17.06
C SER A 131 0.74 2.14 17.07
N LYS A 132 0.61 1.05 16.31
CA LYS A 132 -0.56 0.17 16.38
C LYS A 132 -0.44 -0.82 17.53
N ASN A 133 -1.57 -1.21 18.13
CA ASN A 133 -1.61 -2.38 19.00
C ASN A 133 -1.62 -3.68 18.14
N ALA A 134 -1.50 -4.84 18.79
CA ALA A 134 -1.42 -6.13 18.09
C ALA A 134 -2.61 -6.38 17.14
N TYR A 135 -3.83 -6.09 17.61
CA TYR A 135 -5.05 -6.26 16.81
C TYR A 135 -5.07 -5.31 15.61
N GLN A 136 -4.83 -4.01 15.82
CA GLN A 136 -4.81 -3.01 14.74
C GLN A 136 -3.72 -3.27 13.71
N SER A 137 -2.60 -3.86 14.12
CA SER A 137 -1.54 -4.27 13.22
C SER A 137 -1.91 -5.51 12.41
N GLU A 138 -2.55 -6.50 13.05
CA GLU A 138 -2.95 -7.75 12.41
C GLU A 138 -4.03 -7.52 11.34
N ILE A 139 -5.06 -6.74 11.64
CA ILE A 139 -6.11 -6.49 10.65
C ILE A 139 -5.62 -5.66 9.45
N ASP A 140 -4.52 -4.92 9.59
CA ASP A 140 -3.95 -4.04 8.55
C ASP A 140 -2.76 -4.71 7.85
N SER A 141 -1.60 -4.75 8.52
CA SER A 141 -0.32 -5.06 7.90
C SER A 141 -0.14 -6.53 7.51
N THR A 142 -1.04 -7.40 7.99
CA THR A 142 -1.11 -8.80 7.61
C THR A 142 -2.42 -9.07 6.87
N CYS A 143 -3.56 -9.17 7.57
CA CYS A 143 -4.83 -9.62 6.96
C CYS A 143 -5.24 -8.79 5.74
N GLU A 144 -5.43 -7.47 5.89
CA GLU A 144 -5.86 -6.61 4.79
C GLU A 144 -4.83 -6.56 3.64
N LEU A 145 -3.52 -6.53 3.94
CA LEU A 145 -2.50 -6.57 2.90
C LEU A 145 -2.46 -7.91 2.14
N ILE A 146 -2.59 -9.04 2.84
CA ILE A 146 -2.68 -10.38 2.25
C ILE A 146 -3.93 -10.47 1.39
N ASP A 147 -5.05 -9.97 1.88
CA ASP A 147 -6.32 -9.94 1.16
C ASP A 147 -6.21 -9.08 -0.10
N PHE A 148 -5.65 -7.87 -0.04
CA PHE A 148 -5.41 -7.07 -1.24
C PHE A 148 -4.60 -7.84 -2.29
N LEU A 149 -3.52 -8.51 -1.89
CA LEU A 149 -2.69 -9.27 -2.82
C LEU A 149 -3.44 -10.43 -3.47
N ARG A 150 -4.26 -11.17 -2.70
CA ARG A 150 -5.01 -12.33 -3.21
C ARG A 150 -6.25 -11.91 -4.00
N PHE A 151 -7.06 -11.02 -3.46
CA PHE A 151 -8.28 -10.54 -4.10
C PHE A 151 -8.00 -9.74 -5.36
N ASN A 152 -6.96 -8.88 -5.39
CA ASN A 152 -6.63 -8.17 -6.63
C ASN A 152 -6.19 -9.12 -7.75
N VAL A 153 -5.50 -10.22 -7.44
CA VAL A 153 -5.19 -11.26 -8.44
C VAL A 153 -6.46 -11.93 -8.97
N HIS A 154 -7.40 -12.25 -8.08
CA HIS A 154 -8.71 -12.77 -8.48
C HIS A 154 -9.49 -11.77 -9.36
N PHE A 155 -9.58 -10.51 -8.95
CA PHE A 155 -10.27 -9.47 -9.72
C PHE A 155 -9.60 -9.21 -11.08
N LEU A 156 -8.27 -9.27 -11.15
CA LEU A 156 -7.56 -9.16 -12.43
C LEU A 156 -7.93 -10.31 -13.37
N SER A 157 -8.06 -11.53 -12.84
CA SER A 157 -8.54 -12.68 -13.61
C SER A 157 -9.96 -12.46 -14.14
N GLU A 158 -10.87 -11.94 -13.30
CA GLU A 158 -12.25 -11.63 -13.71
C GLU A 158 -12.32 -10.52 -14.76
N ILE A 159 -11.52 -9.46 -14.62
CA ILE A 159 -11.41 -8.40 -15.64
C ILE A 159 -10.91 -8.98 -16.96
N TYR A 160 -9.87 -9.82 -16.94
CA TYR A 160 -9.24 -10.34 -18.16
C TYR A 160 -10.13 -11.34 -18.91
N LYS A 161 -11.09 -11.98 -18.22
CA LYS A 161 -12.11 -12.84 -18.84
C LYS A 161 -13.17 -12.04 -19.61
N GLN A 162 -13.34 -10.75 -19.35
CA GLN A 162 -14.32 -9.93 -20.07
C GLN A 162 -13.88 -9.77 -21.53
N GLN A 163 -14.66 -10.33 -22.46
CA GLN A 163 -14.39 -10.34 -23.91
C GLN A 163 -15.66 -9.97 -24.70
N PRO A 164 -15.51 -9.33 -25.87
CA PRO A 164 -16.65 -8.93 -26.70
C PRO A 164 -17.29 -10.13 -27.43
N VAL A 165 -18.55 -9.96 -27.82
CA VAL A 165 -19.23 -10.91 -28.72
C VAL A 165 -18.59 -10.86 -30.12
N SER A 166 -18.49 -12.03 -30.75
CA SER A 166 -18.04 -12.19 -32.14
C SER A 166 -19.23 -12.59 -33.03
N ALA A 167 -19.52 -11.78 -34.05
CA ALA A 167 -20.55 -12.10 -35.05
C ALA A 167 -20.02 -13.13 -36.09
N PRO A 168 -20.90 -13.79 -36.87
CA PRO A 168 -20.46 -14.71 -37.92
C PRO A 168 -19.45 -14.07 -38.89
N GLY A 169 -18.34 -14.76 -39.15
CA GLY A 169 -17.26 -14.26 -40.01
C GLY A 169 -16.28 -13.29 -39.35
N MET A 170 -16.46 -12.98 -38.06
CA MET A 170 -15.57 -12.11 -37.28
C MET A 170 -15.07 -12.82 -36.01
N HIS A 171 -13.90 -12.40 -35.52
CA HIS A 171 -13.40 -12.81 -34.21
C HIS A 171 -12.83 -11.59 -33.49
N ASN A 172 -13.57 -11.09 -32.50
CA ASN A 172 -13.22 -9.91 -31.72
C ASN A 172 -12.49 -10.33 -30.43
N ARG A 173 -11.48 -9.56 -30.04
CA ARG A 173 -10.76 -9.75 -28.78
C ARG A 173 -10.45 -8.40 -28.13
N MET A 174 -10.57 -8.36 -26.80
CA MET A 174 -10.12 -7.22 -26.00
C MET A 174 -8.77 -7.54 -25.34
N GLU A 175 -7.84 -6.59 -25.46
CA GLU A 175 -6.56 -6.62 -24.76
C GLU A 175 -6.56 -5.55 -23.64
N TRP A 176 -6.40 -6.01 -22.40
CA TRP A 176 -6.25 -5.14 -21.24
C TRP A 176 -4.79 -4.69 -21.10
N ARG A 177 -4.45 -3.60 -21.78
CA ARG A 177 -3.10 -3.03 -21.78
C ARG A 177 -2.79 -2.27 -20.48
N ALA A 178 -1.53 -2.33 -20.04
CA ALA A 178 -1.00 -1.41 -19.04
C ALA A 178 -1.00 0.04 -19.57
N LEU A 179 -0.90 1.03 -18.69
CA LEU A 179 -0.71 2.43 -19.11
C LEU A 179 0.65 2.60 -19.77
N GLU A 180 0.80 3.54 -20.70
CA GLU A 180 2.12 3.97 -21.21
C GLU A 180 2.73 4.99 -20.24
N GLY A 181 4.03 4.85 -19.92
CA GLY A 181 4.70 5.64 -18.88
C GLY A 181 4.80 4.98 -17.50
N PHE A 182 4.94 5.76 -16.42
CA PHE A 182 5.06 5.28 -15.03
C PHE A 182 3.94 5.80 -14.14
N VAL A 183 3.62 5.04 -13.08
CA VAL A 183 2.67 5.43 -12.04
C VAL A 183 3.43 5.93 -10.81
N LEU A 184 2.99 7.04 -10.24
CA LEU A 184 3.45 7.51 -8.93
C LEU A 184 2.49 6.99 -7.85
N ALA A 185 2.98 6.16 -6.92
CA ALA A 185 2.23 5.76 -5.74
C ALA A 185 2.67 6.58 -4.51
N VAL A 186 1.75 7.33 -3.91
CA VAL A 186 2.01 8.12 -2.70
C VAL A 186 1.10 7.62 -1.58
N THR A 187 1.71 6.99 -0.57
CA THR A 187 0.97 6.23 0.44
C THR A 187 0.96 6.91 1.82
N PRO A 188 -0.12 6.76 2.61
CA PRO A 188 -0.30 7.43 3.88
C PRO A 188 0.41 6.66 5.01
N PHE A 189 0.38 7.21 6.23
CA PHE A 189 1.02 6.57 7.39
C PHE A 189 0.14 5.52 8.09
N ASN A 190 -1.17 5.63 7.94
CA ASN A 190 -2.14 5.01 8.84
C ASN A 190 -2.42 3.54 8.54
N PHE A 191 -2.13 3.06 7.32
CA PHE A 191 -2.29 1.66 6.94
C PHE A 191 -1.09 1.16 6.13
N THR A 192 -0.45 0.11 6.64
CA THR A 192 0.58 -0.61 5.90
C THR A 192 -0.01 -1.34 4.69
N ALA A 193 -1.25 -1.82 4.78
CA ALA A 193 -2.00 -2.42 3.69
C ALA A 193 -2.19 -1.47 2.51
N ILE A 194 -2.65 -0.24 2.77
CA ILE A 194 -2.74 0.81 1.73
C ILE A 194 -1.34 1.09 1.16
N GLY A 195 -0.33 1.19 2.04
CA GLY A 195 1.08 1.30 1.67
C GLY A 195 1.55 0.27 0.65
N GLY A 196 1.14 -0.99 0.81
CA GLY A 196 1.45 -2.07 -0.12
C GLY A 196 0.54 -2.12 -1.33
N ASN A 197 -0.76 -1.85 -1.17
CA ASN A 197 -1.77 -1.99 -2.22
C ASN A 197 -1.64 -0.95 -3.33
N LEU A 198 -1.43 0.34 -3.01
CA LEU A 198 -1.37 1.37 -4.05
C LEU A 198 -0.29 1.09 -5.12
N PRO A 199 0.97 0.75 -4.76
CA PRO A 199 1.96 0.40 -5.76
C PRO A 199 1.75 -0.97 -6.38
N THR A 200 1.32 -1.99 -5.61
CA THR A 200 1.23 -3.36 -6.14
C THR A 200 0.02 -3.57 -7.05
N SER A 201 -1.12 -2.93 -6.80
CA SER A 201 -2.30 -3.02 -7.67
C SER A 201 -2.01 -2.46 -9.08
N ALA A 202 -1.31 -1.33 -9.17
CA ALA A 202 -0.83 -0.81 -10.44
C ALA A 202 0.18 -1.77 -11.11
N ALA A 203 1.13 -2.32 -10.34
CA ALA A 203 2.14 -3.24 -10.86
C ALA A 203 1.53 -4.57 -11.37
N MET A 204 0.52 -5.12 -10.70
CA MET A 204 -0.22 -6.31 -11.13
C MET A 204 -0.80 -6.16 -12.53
N CYS A 205 -1.36 -4.98 -12.83
CA CYS A 205 -1.89 -4.61 -14.14
C CYS A 205 -0.80 -4.35 -15.22
N GLY A 206 0.47 -4.64 -14.93
CA GLY A 206 1.59 -4.47 -15.86
C GLY A 206 2.24 -3.09 -15.84
N ASN A 207 1.87 -2.20 -14.92
CA ASN A 207 2.51 -0.88 -14.81
C ASN A 207 3.83 -0.97 -14.04
N VAL A 208 4.65 0.07 -14.18
CA VAL A 208 5.87 0.29 -13.38
C VAL A 208 5.66 1.50 -12.49
N VAL A 209 6.26 1.49 -11.30
CA VAL A 209 5.85 2.36 -10.19
C VAL A 209 7.04 3.02 -9.52
N VAL A 210 6.91 4.31 -9.26
CA VAL A 210 7.70 5.04 -8.27
C VAL A 210 6.86 5.15 -6.99
N TRP A 211 7.32 4.53 -5.91
CA TRP A 211 6.60 4.47 -4.64
C TRP A 211 7.26 5.36 -3.58
N LYS A 212 6.48 6.33 -3.08
CA LYS A 212 6.84 7.19 -1.96
C LYS A 212 5.90 6.93 -0.78
N PRO A 213 6.36 6.29 0.29
CA PRO A 213 5.57 6.16 1.52
C PRO A 213 5.61 7.43 2.37
N ALA A 214 4.65 7.57 3.28
CA ALA A 214 4.77 8.52 4.40
C ALA A 214 6.04 8.21 5.22
N ASN A 215 6.73 9.24 5.70
CA ASN A 215 8.02 9.05 6.39
C ASN A 215 7.85 8.17 7.66
N THR A 216 6.73 8.34 8.36
CA THR A 216 6.35 7.56 9.55
C THR A 216 5.94 6.11 9.26
N GLN A 217 5.88 5.70 7.99
CA GLN A 217 5.57 4.32 7.58
C GLN A 217 6.76 3.62 6.89
N ILE A 218 7.89 4.31 6.72
CA ILE A 218 9.10 3.76 6.06
C ILE A 218 9.58 2.45 6.71
N TYR A 219 9.45 2.31 8.03
CA TYR A 219 9.92 1.13 8.77
C TYR A 219 9.23 -0.18 8.33
N SER A 220 7.92 -0.13 8.06
CA SER A 220 7.14 -1.26 7.53
C SER A 220 7.21 -1.34 6.00
N ALA A 221 7.19 -0.20 5.28
CA ALA A 221 7.34 -0.17 3.83
C ALA A 221 8.61 -0.85 3.33
N GLN A 222 9.77 -0.59 3.94
CA GLN A 222 11.02 -1.23 3.52
C GLN A 222 10.98 -2.75 3.68
N LEU A 223 10.31 -3.23 4.74
CA LEU A 223 10.17 -4.67 4.95
C LEU A 223 9.29 -5.27 3.86
N PHE A 224 8.19 -4.60 3.50
CA PHE A 224 7.34 -5.06 2.41
C PHE A 224 8.07 -5.05 1.06
N MET A 225 8.87 -4.03 0.76
CA MET A 225 9.71 -4.03 -0.45
C MET A 225 10.68 -5.21 -0.49
N ARG A 226 11.26 -5.60 0.66
CA ARG A 226 12.11 -6.80 0.75
C ARG A 226 11.33 -8.09 0.53
N ILE A 227 10.09 -8.18 1.03
CA ILE A 227 9.19 -9.31 0.79
C ILE A 227 8.85 -9.40 -0.71
N LEU A 228 8.53 -8.29 -1.37
CA LEU A 228 8.28 -8.25 -2.81
C LEU A 228 9.49 -8.74 -3.62
N LYS A 229 10.70 -8.31 -3.25
CA LYS A 229 11.94 -8.80 -3.88
C LYS A 229 12.12 -10.32 -3.68
N GLU A 230 11.88 -10.85 -2.48
CA GLU A 230 11.94 -12.30 -2.22
C GLU A 230 10.83 -13.08 -2.97
N ALA A 231 9.67 -12.46 -3.15
CA ALA A 231 8.58 -13.00 -3.94
C ALA A 231 8.90 -13.04 -5.45
N GLY A 232 9.96 -12.37 -5.89
CA GLY A 232 10.43 -12.38 -7.28
C GLY A 232 9.98 -11.17 -8.10
N LEU A 233 9.58 -10.07 -7.45
CA LEU A 233 9.30 -8.82 -8.15
C LEU A 233 10.57 -8.36 -8.90
N PRO A 234 10.52 -8.19 -10.24
CA PRO A 234 11.69 -7.78 -11.00
C PRO A 234 12.20 -6.41 -10.57
N ASP A 235 13.51 -6.25 -10.64
CA ASP A 235 14.18 -5.00 -10.30
C ASP A 235 13.67 -3.85 -11.19
N GLY A 236 13.26 -2.75 -10.55
CA GLY A 236 12.74 -1.57 -11.25
C GLY A 236 11.23 -1.54 -11.45
N VAL A 237 10.49 -2.65 -11.24
CA VAL A 237 9.02 -2.63 -11.36
C VAL A 237 8.37 -1.74 -10.30
N ILE A 238 8.85 -1.81 -9.06
CA ILE A 238 8.51 -0.87 -7.99
C ILE A 238 9.82 -0.29 -7.45
N ASN A 239 9.93 1.03 -7.42
CA ASN A 239 11.08 1.76 -6.91
C ASN A 239 10.67 2.51 -5.64
N LEU A 240 11.15 2.05 -4.47
CA LEU A 240 10.85 2.63 -3.17
C LEU A 240 11.83 3.77 -2.86
N ILE A 241 11.35 5.00 -2.81
CA ILE A 241 12.17 6.19 -2.56
C ILE A 241 11.64 7.04 -1.40
N TYR A 242 12.55 7.70 -0.68
CA TYR A 242 12.23 8.53 0.49
C TYR A 242 12.54 9.99 0.22
N VAL A 243 11.73 10.60 -0.63
CA VAL A 243 11.84 12.01 -1.02
C VAL A 243 10.64 12.77 -0.47
N ASP A 244 10.80 14.06 -0.14
CA ASP A 244 9.68 14.88 0.31
C ASP A 244 8.63 15.09 -0.80
N GLY A 245 7.40 15.36 -0.37
CA GLY A 245 6.23 15.49 -1.26
C GLY A 245 6.39 16.57 -2.34
N PRO A 246 6.80 17.80 -1.99
CA PRO A 246 7.06 18.85 -2.97
C PRO A 246 8.09 18.44 -4.04
N THR A 247 9.23 17.89 -3.64
CA THR A 247 10.29 17.49 -4.57
C THR A 247 9.82 16.38 -5.52
N ILE A 248 9.20 15.32 -5.01
CA ILE A 248 8.72 14.22 -5.87
C ILE A 248 7.58 14.68 -6.80
N GLY A 249 6.67 15.50 -6.31
CA GLY A 249 5.57 16.06 -7.12
C GLY A 249 6.09 16.95 -8.25
N LYS A 250 7.06 17.82 -7.96
CA LYS A 250 7.71 18.68 -8.96
C LYS A 250 8.28 17.84 -10.11
N VAL A 251 9.03 16.79 -9.81
CA VAL A 251 9.69 15.97 -10.83
C VAL A 251 8.66 15.13 -11.59
N CYS A 252 7.85 14.34 -10.89
CA CYS A 252 6.93 13.41 -11.52
C CYS A 252 5.86 14.13 -12.35
N PHE A 253 5.25 15.21 -11.83
CA PHE A 253 4.17 15.90 -12.55
C PHE A 253 4.67 16.79 -13.70
N ASN A 254 5.98 16.98 -13.86
CA ASN A 254 6.54 17.63 -15.04
C ASN A 254 7.14 16.65 -16.06
N HIS A 255 7.08 15.34 -15.80
CA HIS A 255 7.67 14.33 -16.66
C HIS A 255 6.70 13.90 -17.80
N PRO A 256 7.13 13.85 -19.07
CA PRO A 256 6.22 13.53 -20.20
C PRO A 256 5.65 12.10 -20.16
N GLU A 257 6.41 11.16 -19.59
CA GLU A 257 5.99 9.76 -19.39
C GLU A 257 5.21 9.54 -18.07
N PHE A 258 4.73 10.59 -17.40
CA PHE A 258 3.86 10.45 -16.23
C PHE A 258 2.48 9.92 -16.66
N ALA A 259 2.14 8.71 -16.22
CA ALA A 259 0.92 8.00 -16.64
C ALA A 259 -0.24 8.10 -15.64
N GLY A 260 0.08 8.39 -14.38
CA GLY A 260 -0.94 8.51 -13.35
C GLY A 260 -0.37 8.54 -11.94
N VAL A 261 -1.23 8.95 -11.01
CA VAL A 261 -0.95 8.93 -9.58
C VAL A 261 -1.98 8.04 -8.88
N HIS A 262 -1.49 7.20 -7.97
CA HIS A 262 -2.30 6.46 -7.02
C HIS A 262 -2.01 7.01 -5.61
N PHE A 263 -2.98 7.73 -5.04
CA PHE A 263 -2.78 8.53 -3.84
C PHE A 263 -3.76 8.16 -2.73
N THR A 264 -3.27 8.10 -1.50
CA THR A 264 -4.15 8.26 -0.34
C THR A 264 -3.53 9.26 0.64
N GLY A 265 -4.33 10.22 1.09
CA GLY A 265 -3.85 11.28 1.97
C GLY A 265 -4.86 12.41 2.19
N SER A 266 -4.39 13.64 2.38
CA SER A 266 -5.28 14.77 2.64
C SER A 266 -5.89 15.35 1.35
N THR A 267 -7.11 15.88 1.47
CA THR A 267 -7.83 16.54 0.37
C THR A 267 -7.05 17.71 -0.21
N GLY A 268 -6.40 18.52 0.63
CA GLY A 268 -5.61 19.67 0.18
C GLY A 268 -4.43 19.24 -0.73
N VAL A 269 -3.74 18.16 -0.37
CA VAL A 269 -2.65 17.62 -1.20
C VAL A 269 -3.20 17.06 -2.51
N PHE A 270 -4.31 16.30 -2.46
CA PHE A 270 -4.90 15.71 -3.66
C PHE A 270 -5.44 16.77 -4.64
N ASN A 271 -6.09 17.82 -4.13
CA ASN A 271 -6.55 18.95 -4.95
C ASN A 271 -5.37 19.68 -5.61
N ASN A 272 -4.26 19.85 -4.88
CA ASN A 272 -3.05 20.43 -5.45
C ASN A 272 -2.44 19.53 -6.54
N MET A 273 -2.44 18.21 -6.36
CA MET A 273 -2.01 17.27 -7.41
C MET A 273 -2.88 17.41 -8.66
N TRP A 274 -4.21 17.43 -8.50
CA TRP A 274 -5.16 17.65 -9.60
C TRP A 274 -4.87 18.95 -10.36
N LYS A 275 -4.68 20.06 -9.64
CA LYS A 275 -4.36 21.35 -10.23
C LYS A 275 -3.08 21.29 -11.07
N VAL A 276 -1.97 20.83 -10.46
CA VAL A 276 -0.66 20.81 -11.13
C VAL A 276 -0.68 19.88 -12.36
N ILE A 277 -1.34 18.72 -12.26
CA ILE A 277 -1.47 17.80 -13.39
C ILE A 277 -2.33 18.44 -14.50
N GLY A 278 -3.44 19.11 -14.16
CA GLY A 278 -4.28 19.82 -15.12
C GLY A 278 -3.55 20.96 -15.84
N GLU A 279 -2.76 21.74 -15.12
CA GLU A 279 -1.92 22.81 -15.68
C GLU A 279 -0.84 22.28 -16.63
N ASN A 280 -0.38 21.05 -16.41
CA ASN A 280 0.67 20.40 -17.19
C ASN A 280 0.15 19.48 -18.30
N ILE A 281 -1.16 19.46 -18.57
CA ILE A 281 -1.79 18.43 -19.42
C ILE A 281 -1.17 18.31 -20.82
N SER A 282 -0.70 19.42 -21.39
CA SER A 282 -0.07 19.48 -22.71
C SER A 282 1.33 18.87 -22.77
N LYS A 283 1.96 18.57 -21.63
CA LYS A 283 3.30 17.96 -21.54
C LYS A 283 3.27 16.45 -21.63
N TYR A 284 2.15 15.82 -21.30
CA TYR A 284 2.09 14.37 -21.13
C TYR A 284 1.80 13.67 -22.46
N ARG A 285 2.43 12.51 -22.64
CA ARG A 285 2.18 11.64 -23.79
C ARG A 285 0.78 11.04 -23.80
N SER A 286 0.20 10.84 -22.61
CA SER A 286 -1.15 10.33 -22.40
C SER A 286 -1.79 11.09 -21.24
N TYR A 287 -3.12 11.18 -21.22
CA TYR A 287 -3.85 11.79 -20.11
C TYR A 287 -3.58 11.02 -18.82
N PRO A 288 -2.91 11.62 -17.81
CA PRO A 288 -2.58 10.89 -16.59
C PRO A 288 -3.84 10.53 -15.81
N ARG A 289 -3.90 9.30 -15.30
CA ARG A 289 -5.00 8.87 -14.43
C ARG A 289 -4.76 9.32 -13.00
N ILE A 290 -5.68 10.08 -12.44
CA ILE A 290 -5.60 10.57 -11.06
C ILE A 290 -6.57 9.75 -10.22
N VAL A 291 -6.04 8.75 -9.50
CA VAL A 291 -6.82 7.84 -8.65
C VAL A 291 -6.40 8.07 -7.21
N GLY A 292 -7.36 8.27 -6.34
CA GLY A 292 -7.02 8.37 -4.94
C GLY A 292 -8.20 8.50 -3.99
N GLU A 293 -7.88 8.31 -2.73
CA GLU A 293 -8.80 8.46 -1.62
C GLU A 293 -8.30 9.55 -0.67
N THR A 294 -9.24 10.30 -0.11
CA THR A 294 -8.93 11.30 0.92
C THR A 294 -9.59 10.92 2.23
N GLY A 295 -9.13 11.53 3.33
CA GLY A 295 -9.76 11.30 4.64
C GLY A 295 -11.22 11.79 4.70
N GLY A 296 -11.94 11.30 5.70
CA GLY A 296 -13.29 11.72 6.06
C GLY A 296 -13.47 11.83 7.57
N LYS A 297 -14.70 12.14 7.99
CA LYS A 297 -15.10 12.16 9.41
C LYS A 297 -16.49 11.54 9.56
N ASP A 298 -16.48 10.31 10.04
CA ASP A 298 -17.66 9.45 10.06
C ASP A 298 -18.58 9.80 11.24
N PHE A 299 -19.83 9.36 11.15
CA PHE A 299 -20.84 9.58 12.16
C PHE A 299 -21.55 8.29 12.54
N VAL A 300 -22.08 8.24 13.76
CA VAL A 300 -22.99 7.20 14.25
C VAL A 300 -24.30 7.86 14.69
N ILE A 301 -25.44 7.39 14.17
CA ILE A 301 -26.77 7.80 14.63
C ILE A 301 -27.41 6.58 15.29
N ALA A 302 -27.77 6.71 16.56
CA ALA A 302 -28.55 5.69 17.27
C ALA A 302 -30.05 6.04 17.20
N HIS A 303 -30.89 5.07 16.86
CA HIS A 303 -32.34 5.21 17.05
C HIS A 303 -32.70 4.95 18.52
N ALA A 304 -33.84 5.45 19.00
CA ALA A 304 -34.31 5.23 20.39
C ALA A 304 -34.45 3.74 20.74
N SER A 305 -34.60 2.86 19.74
CA SER A 305 -34.67 1.41 19.90
C SER A 305 -33.31 0.70 19.79
N ALA A 306 -32.20 1.42 19.70
CA ALA A 306 -30.88 0.81 19.53
C ALA A 306 -30.47 0.07 20.82
N ASN A 307 -29.76 -1.05 20.63
CA ASN A 307 -29.15 -1.77 21.75
C ASN A 307 -28.01 -0.92 22.33
N VAL A 308 -28.12 -0.55 23.61
CA VAL A 308 -27.19 0.36 24.28
C VAL A 308 -25.76 -0.21 24.30
N ASP A 309 -25.58 -1.48 24.65
CA ASP A 309 -24.26 -2.12 24.72
C ASP A 309 -23.56 -2.14 23.34
N ALA A 310 -24.32 -2.38 22.27
CA ALA A 310 -23.83 -2.33 20.91
C ALA A 310 -23.40 -0.90 20.52
N VAL A 311 -24.20 0.11 20.87
CA VAL A 311 -23.87 1.53 20.62
C VAL A 311 -22.60 1.93 21.35
N VAL A 312 -22.50 1.62 22.65
CA VAL A 312 -21.31 1.93 23.46
C VAL A 312 -20.07 1.26 22.88
N THR A 313 -20.16 -0.02 22.53
CA THR A 313 -19.04 -0.76 21.92
C THR A 313 -18.64 -0.16 20.58
N ALA A 314 -19.60 0.15 19.72
CA ALA A 314 -19.36 0.72 18.39
C ALA A 314 -18.72 2.11 18.47
N LEU A 315 -19.19 2.98 19.38
CA LEU A 315 -18.60 4.31 19.59
C LEU A 315 -17.19 4.21 20.16
N ALA A 316 -16.98 3.38 21.18
CA ALA A 316 -15.67 3.20 21.78
C ALA A 316 -14.64 2.70 20.77
N ARG A 317 -14.98 1.67 19.98
CA ARG A 317 -14.07 1.12 18.97
C ARG A 317 -13.93 2.04 17.76
N GLY A 318 -15.03 2.55 17.23
CA GLY A 318 -15.07 3.39 16.03
C GLY A 318 -14.35 4.73 16.20
N ALA A 319 -14.41 5.34 17.38
CA ALA A 319 -13.75 6.61 17.66
C ALA A 319 -12.28 6.46 18.10
N PHE A 320 -11.98 5.43 18.92
CA PHE A 320 -10.70 5.38 19.65
C PHE A 320 -9.74 4.27 19.20
N GLU A 321 -10.18 3.28 18.41
CA GLU A 321 -9.23 2.32 17.84
C GLU A 321 -8.20 3.03 16.96
N TYR A 322 -6.94 2.62 17.12
CA TYR A 322 -5.79 3.28 16.51
C TYR A 322 -5.74 4.79 16.78
N GLN A 323 -6.17 5.21 17.97
CA GLN A 323 -6.20 6.60 18.42
C GLN A 323 -7.04 7.51 17.50
N GLY A 324 -8.05 6.95 16.82
CA GLY A 324 -8.87 7.69 15.85
C GLY A 324 -8.14 8.06 14.56
N GLN A 325 -6.99 7.45 14.27
CA GLN A 325 -6.15 7.74 13.10
C GLN A 325 -6.51 6.88 11.88
N LYS A 326 -7.77 6.45 11.78
CA LYS A 326 -8.32 5.79 10.58
C LYS A 326 -8.98 6.85 9.69
N CYS A 327 -8.97 6.64 8.37
CA CYS A 327 -9.67 7.53 7.43
C CYS A 327 -11.19 7.62 7.72
N SER A 328 -11.74 6.59 8.34
CA SER A 328 -13.15 6.36 8.66
C SER A 328 -13.44 6.38 10.18
N ALA A 329 -12.61 7.05 10.98
CA ALA A 329 -12.84 7.11 12.43
C ALA A 329 -14.13 7.87 12.76
N ALA A 330 -15.01 7.26 13.55
CA ALA A 330 -16.27 7.86 13.98
C ALA A 330 -15.98 9.08 14.87
N SER A 331 -16.32 10.28 14.39
CA SER A 331 -16.00 11.54 15.08
C SER A 331 -17.23 12.32 15.51
N ARG A 332 -18.43 11.82 15.20
CA ARG A 332 -19.71 12.40 15.59
C ARG A 332 -20.67 11.30 16.02
N ALA A 333 -21.37 11.50 17.13
CA ALA A 333 -22.42 10.60 17.60
C ALA A 333 -23.70 11.40 17.80
N TYR A 334 -24.83 10.88 17.33
CA TYR A 334 -26.16 11.45 17.53
C TYR A 334 -26.98 10.41 18.28
N LEU A 335 -27.30 10.72 19.54
CA LEU A 335 -27.95 9.81 20.46
C LEU A 335 -29.30 10.41 20.89
N PRO A 336 -30.35 9.58 21.00
CA PRO A 336 -31.62 10.00 21.55
C PRO A 336 -31.51 10.11 23.09
N ASP A 337 -32.33 10.96 23.70
CA ASP A 337 -32.28 11.26 25.13
C ASP A 337 -32.33 10.00 26.01
N ASN A 338 -33.06 8.96 25.60
CA ASN A 338 -33.19 7.71 26.35
C ASN A 338 -31.93 6.82 26.34
N ILE A 339 -30.97 7.08 25.45
CA ILE A 339 -29.67 6.38 25.39
C ILE A 339 -28.54 7.28 25.90
N ALA A 340 -28.70 8.60 25.77
CA ALA A 340 -27.69 9.57 26.20
C ALA A 340 -27.66 9.81 27.72
N ALA A 341 -28.77 9.56 28.41
CA ALA A 341 -28.96 9.83 29.84
C ALA A 341 -28.16 8.91 30.77
#